data_AF-A0A7V3AMZ4-F1
#
_entry.id   AF-A0A7V3AMZ4-F1
#
_cell.length_a   1.000
_cell.length_b   1.000
_cell.length_c   1.000
_cell.angle_alpha   90.00
_cell.angle_beta   90.00
_cell.angle_gamma   90.00
#
_symmetry.space_group_name_H-M   'P 1'
#
loop_
_entity.id
_entity.type
_entity.pdbx_description
1 polymer ?
#
loop_
_entity_poly.entity_id
_entity_poly.type
_entity_poly.pdbx_seq_one_letter_code
_entity_poly.pdbx_strand_id
1 'polypeptide(L)'
;MDVVRNAWVPLCGLWFLGCVGAAAQVTAISTTAHPNLYFNAAEIAQLRQTIVAERALPYAAAAYEAIRSVAPAGKPAGFDTLSYPESFHAARQCTVDNLKACWGYLLEPSAPKAAALEAALLSWTATRGTYWMTSAQHSAYIHTALTWMYDLLYNSGQLNAAEKTALDAWFAECAGGLVRDNAYWASYSTNLVNKEGSVRVGYDNWRQFDHHAGVLCALVSHNQVLVNRACQSGFPEDLFVSTGVAAYAPATRDWKNMINGLVFPSGYNFNGYKSNYGFNAPDEPYDGVPDGAGQSDHFYVLIIPVLSAEAVTHNGFDGWRYAARALVRTFEVAAPFAAVAGPSRHNWAPLYWFAYRRSPNNLVLRSQVFSTAGRGSVPHLFDNTCPLWGALGDIASPEPVQPEQVLIFNYPNPFIPGHGTVIQYTLAESADTTVRIFDLLGRLVFRKDIPAGSYGGVEGVNSIPWDGRNMHGTFVESGGYICVVDSAGKRLKTKVAVR
;
A
#
# COMPACT_ATOMS: atom_id res chain seq x y z
N MET A 1 19.47 24.25 -50.17
CA MET A 1 20.26 23.01 -50.07
C MET A 1 20.88 22.97 -48.69
N ASP A 2 20.08 23.02 -47.63
CA ASP A 2 19.29 21.90 -47.07
C ASP A 2 20.21 20.74 -46.68
N VAL A 3 20.38 20.51 -45.37
CA VAL A 3 19.54 19.60 -44.59
C VAL A 3 19.81 19.81 -43.10
N VAL A 4 18.72 20.06 -42.37
CA VAL A 4 18.55 20.05 -40.91
C VAL A 4 18.65 18.62 -40.39
N ARG A 5 19.29 18.38 -39.23
CA ARG A 5 18.80 17.42 -38.20
C ARG A 5 19.60 17.42 -36.89
N ASN A 6 18.85 17.75 -35.83
CA ASN A 6 18.85 17.16 -34.49
C ASN A 6 20.00 17.47 -33.53
N ALA A 7 19.84 18.60 -32.84
CA ALA A 7 20.34 18.80 -31.49
C ALA A 7 19.58 17.87 -30.52
N TRP A 8 20.29 16.91 -29.92
CA TRP A 8 19.86 16.22 -28.71
C TRP A 8 20.25 17.08 -27.52
N VAL A 9 19.26 17.61 -26.82
CA VAL A 9 19.44 18.25 -25.50
C VAL A 9 19.58 17.13 -24.46
N PRO A 10 20.66 17.07 -23.67
CA PRO A 10 20.75 16.13 -22.57
C PRO A 10 19.83 16.60 -21.43
N LEU A 11 18.94 15.70 -21.00
CA LEU A 11 18.10 15.83 -19.81
C LEU A 11 18.94 16.20 -18.59
N CYS A 12 18.55 17.28 -17.94
CA CYS A 12 19.13 17.79 -16.70
C CYS A 12 19.21 16.70 -15.63
N GLY A 13 20.43 16.40 -15.19
CA GLY A 13 20.68 15.72 -13.93
C GLY A 13 20.18 16.58 -12.77
N LEU A 14 19.19 16.07 -12.04
CA LEU A 14 18.82 16.58 -10.74
C LEU A 14 19.94 16.22 -9.75
N TRP A 15 20.67 17.25 -9.34
CA TRP A 15 21.67 17.18 -8.28
C TRP A 15 21.01 16.78 -6.96
N PHE A 16 21.29 15.55 -6.50
CA PHE A 16 21.18 15.19 -5.09
C PHE A 16 22.35 15.83 -4.33
N LEU A 17 22.13 17.03 -3.79
CA LEU A 17 22.95 17.53 -2.69
C LEU A 17 22.32 17.06 -1.39
N GLY A 18 23.08 16.25 -0.66
CA GLY A 18 22.70 15.74 0.65
C GLY A 18 22.52 16.87 1.66
N CYS A 19 21.30 16.98 2.18
CA CYS A 19 21.05 17.62 3.46
C CYS A 19 20.78 16.51 4.49
N VAL A 20 21.80 16.17 5.27
CA VAL A 20 21.57 15.60 6.60
C VAL A 20 21.24 16.81 7.49
N GLY A 21 19.99 16.93 7.97
CA GLY A 21 19.66 17.92 9.01
C GLY A 21 18.40 18.77 8.82
N ALA A 22 17.29 18.21 8.34
CA ALA A 22 15.95 18.60 8.75
C ALA A 22 15.10 17.33 8.69
N ALA A 23 14.38 16.98 9.76
CA ALA A 23 13.42 15.88 9.68
C ALA A 23 12.42 16.21 8.55
N ALA A 24 12.26 15.30 7.58
CA ALA A 24 11.33 15.53 6.47
C ALA A 24 9.93 15.80 7.04
N GLN A 25 9.43 17.03 6.89
CA GLN A 25 8.16 17.47 7.46
C GLN A 25 7.08 17.42 6.39
N VAL A 26 5.95 16.81 6.73
CA VAL A 26 4.76 16.80 5.88
C VAL A 26 4.14 18.19 5.90
N THR A 27 3.84 18.73 4.73
CA THR A 27 3.15 20.01 4.59
C THR A 27 1.69 19.82 4.27
N ALA A 28 0.81 20.69 4.78
CA ALA A 28 -0.53 20.79 4.22
C ALA A 28 -0.45 21.15 2.74
N ILE A 29 -1.40 20.68 1.93
CA ILE A 29 -1.47 21.08 0.53
C ILE A 29 -1.75 22.59 0.52
N SER A 30 -0.98 23.37 -0.25
CA SER A 30 -1.25 24.80 -0.38
C SER A 30 -2.45 25.01 -1.31
N THR A 31 -3.18 26.10 -1.11
CA THR A 31 -4.33 26.47 -1.94
C THR A 31 -3.96 26.56 -3.44
N THR A 32 -2.71 26.88 -3.75
CA THR A 32 -2.16 26.96 -5.11
C THR A 32 -1.63 25.64 -5.67
N ALA A 33 -1.42 24.62 -4.84
CA ALA A 33 -0.81 23.36 -5.25
C ALA A 33 -1.84 22.32 -5.72
N HIS A 34 -3.13 22.48 -5.42
CA HIS A 34 -4.16 21.53 -5.84
C HIS A 34 -4.24 21.37 -7.38
N PRO A 35 -4.40 20.13 -7.89
CA PRO A 35 -4.41 18.87 -7.15
C PRO A 35 -3.00 18.42 -6.73
N ASN A 36 -2.86 17.98 -5.48
CA ASN A 36 -1.60 17.43 -4.95
C ASN A 36 -1.82 16.38 -3.84
N LEU A 37 -2.99 15.74 -3.81
CA LEU A 37 -3.26 14.64 -2.87
C LEU A 37 -2.67 13.33 -3.42
N TYR A 38 -3.41 12.56 -4.22
CA TYR A 38 -2.92 11.28 -4.75
C TYR A 38 -2.12 11.39 -6.04
N PHE A 39 -2.29 12.49 -6.76
CA PHE A 39 -1.60 12.78 -8.01
C PHE A 39 -1.37 14.28 -8.09
N ASN A 40 -0.17 14.67 -8.52
CA ASN A 40 0.11 16.08 -8.85
C ASN A 40 -0.19 16.39 -10.32
N ALA A 41 -0.19 17.67 -10.68
CA ALA A 41 -0.50 18.12 -12.04
C ALA A 41 0.38 17.48 -13.13
N ALA A 42 1.67 17.23 -12.86
CA ALA A 42 2.59 16.63 -13.83
C ALA A 42 2.27 15.14 -14.06
N GLU A 43 2.00 14.40 -12.99
CA GLU A 43 1.57 13.00 -13.07
C GLU A 43 0.22 12.86 -13.80
N ILE A 44 -0.73 13.75 -13.53
CA ILE A 44 -2.03 13.77 -14.23
C ILE A 44 -1.82 13.98 -15.74
N ALA A 45 -0.96 14.93 -16.13
CA ALA A 45 -0.66 15.16 -17.55
C ALA A 45 -0.07 13.91 -18.23
N GLN A 46 0.85 13.21 -17.55
CA GLN A 46 1.44 11.97 -18.06
C GLN A 46 0.40 10.85 -18.18
N LEU A 47 -0.49 10.70 -17.19
CA LEU A 47 -1.56 9.72 -17.21
C LEU A 47 -2.54 9.98 -18.35
N ARG A 48 -2.94 11.24 -18.58
CA ARG A 48 -3.81 11.62 -19.71
C ARG A 48 -3.19 11.27 -21.05
N GLN A 49 -1.93 11.65 -21.24
CA GLN A 49 -1.19 11.35 -22.46
C GLN A 49 -1.12 9.83 -22.71
N THR A 50 -0.71 9.07 -21.70
CA THR A 50 -0.42 7.65 -21.82
C THR A 50 -1.69 6.80 -21.95
N ILE A 51 -2.71 7.06 -21.13
CA ILE A 51 -3.91 6.22 -21.02
C ILE A 51 -4.96 6.61 -22.06
N VAL A 52 -5.19 7.91 -22.26
CA VAL A 52 -6.28 8.43 -23.10
C VAL A 52 -5.80 8.71 -24.51
N ALA A 53 -4.77 9.55 -24.67
CA ALA A 53 -4.34 10.01 -25.99
C ALA A 53 -3.62 8.91 -26.80
N GLU A 54 -2.64 8.25 -26.18
CA GLU A 54 -1.79 7.26 -26.85
C GLU A 54 -2.30 5.83 -26.68
N ARG A 55 -3.05 5.57 -25.60
CA ARG A 55 -3.44 4.22 -25.16
C ARG A 55 -2.23 3.27 -25.05
N ALA A 56 -1.06 3.81 -24.66
CA ALA A 56 0.22 3.11 -24.63
C ALA A 56 0.29 1.99 -23.57
N LEU A 57 -0.61 2.02 -22.58
CA LEU A 57 -0.78 0.97 -21.57
C LEU A 57 -2.15 0.29 -21.76
N PRO A 58 -2.26 -0.79 -22.56
CA PRO A 58 -3.55 -1.41 -22.91
C PRO A 58 -4.38 -1.82 -21.69
N TYR A 59 -3.72 -2.29 -20.63
CA TYR A 59 -4.39 -2.70 -19.40
C TYR A 59 -5.02 -1.51 -18.66
N ALA A 60 -4.35 -0.34 -18.66
CA ALA A 60 -4.82 0.85 -17.98
C ALA A 60 -5.90 1.52 -18.81
N ALA A 61 -5.73 1.56 -20.13
CA ALA A 61 -6.78 2.00 -21.06
C ALA A 61 -8.05 1.15 -20.88
N ALA A 62 -7.94 -0.18 -20.82
CA ALA A 62 -9.09 -1.05 -20.59
C ALA A 62 -9.77 -0.82 -19.24
N ALA A 63 -8.99 -0.68 -18.16
CA ALA A 63 -9.52 -0.36 -16.83
C ALA A 63 -10.25 0.99 -16.83
N TYR A 64 -9.71 1.99 -17.52
CA TYR A 64 -10.35 3.29 -17.66
C TYR A 64 -11.65 3.23 -18.45
N GLU A 65 -11.66 2.57 -19.61
CA GLU A 65 -12.87 2.43 -20.45
C GLU A 65 -14.03 1.78 -19.68
N ALA A 66 -13.74 0.84 -18.78
CA ALA A 66 -14.73 0.17 -17.96
C ALA A 66 -15.40 1.09 -16.91
N ILE A 67 -14.76 2.21 -16.55
CA ILE A 67 -15.25 3.11 -15.48
C ILE A 67 -15.52 4.54 -15.95
N ARG A 68 -15.13 4.93 -17.17
CA ARG A 68 -15.14 6.31 -17.68
C ARG A 68 -16.49 7.03 -17.60
N SER A 69 -17.58 6.26 -17.57
CA SER A 69 -18.97 6.74 -17.53
C SER A 69 -19.62 6.62 -16.15
N VAL A 70 -18.91 6.12 -15.14
CA VAL A 70 -19.43 6.01 -13.77
C VAL A 70 -19.60 7.41 -13.18
N ALA A 71 -20.83 7.73 -12.79
CA ALA A 71 -21.16 9.00 -12.16
C ALA A 71 -20.83 8.95 -10.66
N PRO A 72 -20.47 10.09 -10.04
CA PRO A 72 -20.32 10.14 -8.59
C PRO A 72 -21.67 9.97 -7.91
N ALA A 73 -21.66 9.30 -6.76
CA ALA A 73 -22.80 9.09 -5.89
C ALA A 73 -22.83 10.14 -4.78
N GLY A 74 -23.92 10.90 -4.72
CA GLY A 74 -24.24 11.76 -3.58
C GLY A 74 -24.62 10.96 -2.34
N LYS A 75 -24.72 11.64 -1.20
CA LYS A 75 -25.11 11.03 0.06
C LYS A 75 -26.53 10.45 -0.02
N PRO A 76 -26.72 9.15 0.27
CA PRO A 76 -28.06 8.56 0.23
C PRO A 76 -29.03 9.24 1.20
N ALA A 77 -30.29 9.34 0.80
CA ALA A 77 -31.34 9.85 1.67
C ALA A 77 -31.47 8.98 2.94
N GLY A 78 -31.57 9.61 4.11
CA GLY A 78 -31.66 8.90 5.39
C GLY A 78 -30.34 8.28 5.87
N PHE A 79 -29.22 8.44 5.16
CA PHE A 79 -27.94 7.82 5.50
C PHE A 79 -27.52 8.03 6.96
N ASP A 80 -27.69 9.24 7.48
CA ASP A 80 -27.29 9.60 8.85
C ASP A 80 -28.10 8.87 9.95
N THR A 81 -29.17 8.16 9.58
CA THR A 81 -30.01 7.33 10.48
C THR A 81 -29.73 5.83 10.40
N LEU A 82 -28.91 5.39 9.44
CA LEU A 82 -28.62 3.96 9.24
C LEU A 82 -27.68 3.42 10.33
N SER A 83 -28.01 2.24 10.86
CA SER A 83 -27.12 1.45 11.71
C SER A 83 -26.03 0.75 10.91
N TYR A 84 -25.05 0.18 11.61
CA TYR A 84 -24.17 -0.82 11.03
C TYR A 84 -24.91 -2.17 10.93
N PRO A 85 -24.77 -2.95 9.83
CA PRO A 85 -23.84 -2.74 8.71
C PRO A 85 -24.41 -1.98 7.50
N GLU A 86 -25.66 -1.52 7.54
CA GLU A 86 -26.31 -0.86 6.39
C GLU A 86 -25.60 0.43 5.97
N SER A 87 -25.22 1.27 6.94
CA SER A 87 -24.46 2.49 6.67
C SER A 87 -23.09 2.20 6.06
N PHE A 88 -22.41 1.12 6.48
CA PHE A 88 -21.13 0.71 5.90
C PHE A 88 -21.28 0.31 4.44
N HIS A 89 -22.25 -0.56 4.14
CA HIS A 89 -22.47 -1.04 2.78
C HIS A 89 -22.86 0.10 1.82
N ALA A 90 -23.75 1.00 2.25
CA ALA A 90 -24.14 2.16 1.48
C ALA A 90 -22.95 3.11 1.22
N ALA A 91 -22.21 3.46 2.26
CA ALA A 91 -21.04 4.34 2.15
C ALA A 91 -19.96 3.76 1.25
N ARG A 92 -19.66 2.46 1.42
CA ARG A 92 -18.64 1.77 0.65
C ARG A 92 -18.96 1.79 -0.85
N GLN A 93 -20.20 1.46 -1.23
CA GLN A 93 -20.59 1.47 -2.64
C GLN A 93 -20.47 2.86 -3.24
N CYS A 94 -21.00 3.88 -2.56
CA CYS A 94 -20.86 5.26 -3.01
C CYS A 94 -19.40 5.69 -3.12
N THR A 95 -18.54 5.26 -2.19
CA THR A 95 -17.10 5.56 -2.21
C THR A 95 -16.42 4.96 -3.43
N VAL A 96 -16.72 3.70 -3.78
CA VAL A 96 -16.19 3.05 -5.00
C VAL A 96 -16.60 3.83 -6.24
N ASP A 97 -17.87 4.20 -6.35
CA ASP A 97 -18.38 4.96 -7.49
C ASP A 97 -17.76 6.37 -7.56
N ASN A 98 -17.55 6.99 -6.40
CA ASN A 98 -16.89 8.29 -6.28
C ASN A 98 -15.41 8.24 -6.68
N LEU A 99 -14.66 7.21 -6.29
CA LEU A 99 -13.27 7.02 -6.74
C LEU A 99 -13.18 6.80 -8.26
N LYS A 100 -14.12 6.04 -8.83
CA LYS A 100 -14.23 5.86 -10.29
C LYS A 100 -14.55 7.17 -10.99
N ALA A 101 -15.47 7.97 -10.45
CA ALA A 101 -15.80 9.29 -10.98
C ALA A 101 -14.60 10.27 -10.89
N CYS A 102 -13.82 10.22 -9.81
CA CYS A 102 -12.56 10.98 -9.69
C CYS A 102 -11.58 10.62 -10.80
N TRP A 103 -11.38 9.33 -11.10
CA TRP A 103 -10.60 8.89 -12.26
C TRP A 103 -11.18 9.41 -13.59
N GLY A 104 -12.50 9.34 -13.74
CA GLY A 104 -13.24 9.87 -14.88
C GLY A 104 -12.95 11.35 -15.15
N TYR A 105 -12.94 12.18 -14.10
CA TYR A 105 -12.63 13.61 -14.21
C TYR A 105 -11.12 13.88 -14.34
N LEU A 106 -10.29 13.14 -13.61
CA LEU A 106 -8.83 13.26 -13.65
C LEU A 106 -8.32 13.01 -15.07
N LEU A 107 -8.79 11.97 -15.75
CA LEU A 107 -8.30 11.60 -17.09
C LEU A 107 -8.98 12.39 -18.21
N GLU A 108 -10.27 12.65 -18.14
CA GLU A 108 -11.00 13.43 -19.15
C GLU A 108 -11.92 14.45 -18.48
N PRO A 109 -11.40 15.62 -18.07
CA PRO A 109 -12.17 16.62 -17.36
C PRO A 109 -13.22 17.25 -18.29
N SER A 110 -14.40 17.53 -17.75
CA SER A 110 -15.46 18.27 -18.44
C SER A 110 -16.30 19.04 -17.43
N ALA A 111 -16.97 20.10 -17.87
CA ALA A 111 -17.87 20.87 -17.00
C ALA A 111 -18.98 20.00 -16.38
N PRO A 112 -19.64 19.07 -17.11
CA PRO A 112 -20.60 18.15 -16.49
C PRO A 112 -20.00 17.24 -15.42
N LYS A 113 -18.79 16.70 -15.62
CA LYS A 113 -18.12 15.87 -14.61
C LYS A 113 -17.74 16.70 -13.38
N ALA A 114 -17.25 17.93 -13.57
CA ALA A 114 -16.94 18.83 -12.44
C ALA A 114 -18.18 19.13 -11.61
N ALA A 115 -19.29 19.53 -12.25
CA ALA A 115 -20.57 19.80 -11.58
C ALA A 115 -21.12 18.56 -10.85
N ALA A 116 -20.99 17.37 -11.44
CA ALA A 116 -21.41 16.13 -10.77
C ALA A 116 -20.57 15.81 -9.54
N LEU A 117 -19.24 15.97 -9.61
CA LEU A 117 -18.35 15.79 -8.45
C LEU A 117 -18.65 16.80 -7.34
N GLU A 118 -18.89 18.06 -7.70
CA GLU A 118 -19.29 19.11 -6.76
C GLU A 118 -20.61 18.77 -6.07
N ALA A 119 -21.65 18.43 -6.83
CA ALA A 119 -22.95 18.08 -6.27
C ALA A 119 -22.86 16.88 -5.30
N ALA A 120 -22.07 15.86 -5.66
CA ALA A 120 -21.82 14.73 -4.77
C ALA A 120 -21.07 15.18 -3.51
N LEU A 121 -19.94 15.87 -3.64
CA LEU A 121 -19.12 16.36 -2.53
C LEU A 121 -19.96 17.20 -1.54
N LEU A 122 -20.68 18.19 -2.05
CA LEU A 122 -21.52 19.07 -1.23
C LEU A 122 -22.67 18.31 -0.56
N SER A 123 -23.27 17.33 -1.22
CA SER A 123 -24.32 16.50 -0.59
C SER A 123 -23.80 15.71 0.61
N TRP A 124 -22.57 15.22 0.54
CA TRP A 124 -21.92 14.51 1.63
C TRP A 124 -21.62 15.46 2.79
N THR A 125 -21.09 16.65 2.50
CA THR A 125 -20.65 17.63 3.51
C THR A 125 -21.76 18.55 4.03
N ALA A 126 -23.00 18.42 3.54
CA ALA A 126 -24.13 19.27 3.93
C ALA A 126 -24.62 19.03 5.37
N THR A 127 -24.57 17.79 5.85
CA THR A 127 -25.02 17.42 7.20
C THR A 127 -24.07 16.43 7.85
N ARG A 128 -23.91 16.54 9.17
CA ARG A 128 -23.11 15.63 9.99
C ARG A 128 -24.00 14.47 10.46
N GLY A 129 -23.60 13.25 10.11
CA GLY A 129 -24.12 12.05 10.75
C GLY A 129 -23.28 11.64 11.96
N THR A 130 -23.80 10.71 12.75
CA THR A 130 -23.16 10.20 13.97
C THR A 130 -21.79 9.53 13.71
N TYR A 131 -21.56 8.99 12.51
CA TYR A 131 -20.44 8.09 12.21
C TYR A 131 -19.22 8.71 11.52
N TRP A 132 -19.29 10.00 11.16
CA TRP A 132 -18.32 10.68 10.29
C TRP A 132 -16.92 10.87 10.87
N MET A 133 -16.79 10.76 12.19
CA MET A 133 -15.53 10.91 12.92
C MET A 133 -15.37 9.87 14.04
N THR A 134 -16.27 8.88 14.11
CA THR A 134 -16.39 7.98 15.26
C THR A 134 -16.29 6.51 14.89
N SER A 135 -16.43 6.16 13.61
CA SER A 135 -16.39 4.77 13.16
C SER A 135 -15.40 4.53 12.02
N ALA A 136 -14.29 3.87 12.38
CA ALA A 136 -13.17 3.59 11.49
C ALA A 136 -13.51 2.93 10.16
N GLN A 137 -14.52 2.08 10.11
CA GLN A 137 -14.93 1.43 8.87
C GLN A 137 -15.86 2.30 8.02
N HIS A 138 -16.58 3.27 8.60
CA HIS A 138 -17.53 4.10 7.86
C HIS A 138 -16.89 5.39 7.37
N SER A 139 -16.40 6.20 8.31
CA SER A 139 -15.85 7.53 8.03
C SER A 139 -14.67 7.44 7.08
N ALA A 140 -13.77 6.48 7.35
CA ALA A 140 -12.50 6.45 6.66
C ALA A 140 -12.62 6.16 5.17
N TYR A 141 -13.50 5.25 4.78
CA TYR A 141 -13.77 4.96 3.37
C TYR A 141 -14.32 6.21 2.68
N ILE A 142 -15.35 6.84 3.25
CA ILE A 142 -15.96 8.05 2.69
C ILE A 142 -14.90 9.12 2.43
N HIS A 143 -14.05 9.40 3.41
CA HIS A 143 -13.05 10.46 3.32
C HIS A 143 -11.98 10.22 2.25
N THR A 144 -11.68 8.97 1.87
CA THR A 144 -10.74 8.70 0.76
C THR A 144 -11.22 9.27 -0.57
N ALA A 145 -12.53 9.19 -0.85
CA ALA A 145 -13.08 9.75 -2.07
C ALA A 145 -13.35 11.24 -1.95
N LEU A 146 -13.94 11.70 -0.84
CA LEU A 146 -14.32 13.11 -0.68
C LEU A 146 -13.11 14.05 -0.68
N THR A 147 -12.01 13.66 -0.02
CA THR A 147 -10.78 14.48 -0.02
C THR A 147 -10.19 14.57 -1.43
N TRP A 148 -10.27 13.51 -2.24
CA TRP A 148 -9.79 13.54 -3.62
C TRP A 148 -10.70 14.33 -4.55
N MET A 149 -12.03 14.25 -4.38
CA MET A 149 -12.98 15.11 -5.09
C MET A 149 -12.65 16.58 -4.86
N TYR A 150 -12.43 16.96 -3.60
CA TYR A 150 -12.08 18.33 -3.24
C TYR A 150 -10.74 18.75 -3.84
N ASP A 151 -9.71 17.91 -3.73
CA ASP A 151 -8.38 18.15 -4.30
C ASP A 151 -8.43 18.40 -5.82
N LEU A 152 -9.25 17.64 -6.55
CA LEU A 152 -9.44 17.80 -8.00
C LEU A 152 -10.23 19.07 -8.36
N LEU A 153 -11.20 19.47 -7.52
CA LEU A 153 -12.09 20.60 -7.81
C LEU A 153 -11.55 21.94 -7.32
N TYR A 154 -10.64 21.97 -6.34
CA TYR A 154 -10.23 23.21 -5.66
C TYR A 154 -9.81 24.31 -6.64
N ASN A 155 -8.94 23.99 -7.61
CA ASN A 155 -8.46 24.93 -8.61
C ASN A 155 -9.12 24.78 -9.99
N SER A 156 -10.21 24.00 -10.11
CA SER A 156 -10.90 23.79 -11.38
C SER A 156 -11.77 24.97 -11.82
N GLY A 157 -12.10 25.87 -10.90
CA GLY A 157 -13.07 26.94 -11.09
C GLY A 157 -14.52 26.54 -10.83
N GLN A 158 -14.78 25.27 -10.47
CA GLN A 158 -16.13 24.79 -10.15
C GLN A 158 -16.63 25.32 -8.80
N LEU A 159 -15.83 25.15 -7.75
CA LEU A 159 -16.19 25.56 -6.39
C LEU A 159 -16.03 27.07 -6.19
N ASN A 160 -17.04 27.70 -5.60
CA ASN A 160 -16.99 29.10 -5.19
C ASN A 160 -16.22 29.30 -3.87
N ALA A 161 -15.93 30.56 -3.52
CA ALA A 161 -15.10 30.89 -2.35
C ALA A 161 -15.75 30.48 -1.01
N ALA A 162 -17.07 30.54 -0.91
CA ALA A 162 -17.80 30.15 0.30
C ALA A 162 -17.79 28.63 0.49
N GLU A 163 -17.97 27.87 -0.60
CA GLU A 163 -17.86 26.41 -0.60
C GLU A 163 -16.46 25.94 -0.19
N LYS A 164 -15.40 26.54 -0.75
CA LYS A 164 -14.02 26.25 -0.34
C LYS A 164 -13.81 26.48 1.16
N THR A 165 -14.26 27.62 1.66
CA THR A 165 -14.14 27.94 3.09
C THR A 165 -14.88 26.93 3.97
N ALA A 166 -16.09 26.53 3.57
CA ALA A 166 -16.88 25.53 4.28
C ALA A 166 -16.24 24.14 4.25
N LEU A 167 -15.70 23.74 3.09
CA LEU A 167 -15.02 22.46 2.89
C LEU A 167 -13.70 22.39 3.67
N ASP A 168 -12.92 23.48 3.69
CA ASP A 168 -11.71 23.59 4.52
C ASP A 168 -12.02 23.37 5.99
N ALA A 169 -13.04 24.06 6.52
CA ALA A 169 -13.50 23.90 7.90
C ALA A 169 -14.01 22.48 8.17
N TRP A 170 -14.75 21.89 7.22
CA TRP A 170 -15.28 20.53 7.34
C TRP A 170 -14.15 19.49 7.43
N PHE A 171 -13.16 19.55 6.53
CA PHE A 171 -12.04 18.61 6.55
C PHE A 171 -11.11 18.84 7.75
N ALA A 172 -10.92 20.10 8.19
CA ALA A 172 -10.18 20.39 9.41
C ALA A 172 -10.85 19.73 10.63
N GLU A 173 -12.17 19.81 10.74
CA GLU A 173 -12.90 19.15 11.82
C GLU A 173 -12.80 17.63 11.73
N CYS A 174 -12.99 17.05 10.54
CA CYS A 174 -12.85 15.61 10.32
C CYS A 174 -11.46 15.12 10.75
N ALA A 175 -10.40 15.83 10.37
CA ALA A 175 -9.04 15.53 10.80
C ALA A 175 -8.89 15.57 12.33
N GLY A 176 -9.43 16.61 12.98
CA GLY A 176 -9.39 16.76 14.43
C GLY A 176 -10.12 15.64 15.20
N GLY A 177 -11.21 15.09 14.64
CA GLY A 177 -11.98 14.00 15.23
C GLY A 177 -11.43 12.60 14.96
N LEU A 178 -10.86 12.39 13.77
CA LEU A 178 -10.31 11.10 13.33
C LEU A 178 -8.92 10.83 13.91
N VAL A 179 -8.10 11.88 14.05
CA VAL A 179 -6.77 11.79 14.67
C VAL A 179 -6.90 11.92 16.19
N ARG A 180 -7.01 10.78 16.88
CA ARG A 180 -7.16 10.72 18.34
C ARG A 180 -5.92 11.27 19.08
N ASP A 181 -6.16 11.90 20.22
CA ASP A 181 -5.09 12.36 21.11
C ASP A 181 -4.54 11.22 21.99
N ASN A 182 -3.43 11.47 22.70
CA ASN A 182 -2.81 10.46 23.57
C ASN A 182 -3.73 10.01 24.72
N ALA A 183 -4.61 10.89 25.23
CA ALA A 183 -5.51 10.59 26.33
C ALA A 183 -6.55 9.52 25.96
N TYR A 184 -7.03 9.56 24.71
CA TYR A 184 -7.91 8.53 24.16
C TYR A 184 -7.30 7.12 24.29
N TRP A 185 -6.01 7.01 24.02
CA TRP A 185 -5.32 5.72 24.01
C TRP A 185 -4.91 5.21 25.39
N ALA A 186 -4.82 6.08 26.40
CA ALA A 186 -4.43 5.70 27.75
C ALA A 186 -5.34 4.66 28.42
N SER A 187 -6.55 4.43 27.87
CA SER A 187 -7.50 3.44 28.35
C SER A 187 -7.31 2.03 27.74
N TYR A 188 -6.48 1.87 26.71
CA TYR A 188 -6.18 0.58 26.08
C TYR A 188 -5.02 -0.11 26.84
N SER A 189 -5.30 -1.23 27.51
CA SER A 189 -4.43 -1.82 28.55
C SER A 189 -3.68 -3.09 28.16
N THR A 190 -3.79 -3.59 26.92
CA THR A 190 -3.20 -4.88 26.53
C THR A 190 -1.83 -4.68 25.88
N ASN A 191 -0.74 -4.82 26.63
CA ASN A 191 0.59 -4.95 26.03
C ASN A 191 0.76 -6.34 25.40
N LEU A 192 1.14 -6.38 24.12
CA LEU A 192 1.51 -7.59 23.39
C LEU A 192 3.00 -7.52 23.06
N VAL A 193 3.75 -8.51 23.51
CA VAL A 193 5.15 -8.71 23.12
C VAL A 193 5.16 -9.58 21.87
N ASN A 194 5.74 -9.12 20.77
CA ASN A 194 5.91 -9.96 19.59
C ASN A 194 7.25 -10.71 19.61
N LYS A 195 7.36 -11.82 18.87
CA LYS A 195 8.60 -12.62 18.79
C LYS A 195 9.74 -11.94 18.03
N GLU A 196 9.50 -10.76 17.43
CA GLU A 196 10.52 -9.89 16.83
C GLU A 196 11.10 -8.86 17.84
N GLY A 197 10.83 -9.02 19.14
CA GLY A 197 11.46 -8.25 20.21
C GLY A 197 10.88 -6.86 20.44
N SER A 198 9.71 -6.55 19.89
CA SER A 198 8.98 -5.30 20.13
C SER A 198 7.77 -5.52 21.04
N VAL A 199 7.66 -4.69 22.08
CA VAL A 199 6.45 -4.60 22.92
C VAL A 199 5.55 -3.52 22.33
N ARG A 200 4.29 -3.87 22.08
CA ARG A 200 3.30 -2.93 21.53
C ARG A 200 1.99 -3.08 22.27
N VAL A 201 1.32 -1.96 22.54
CA VAL A 201 -0.08 -2.03 22.97
C VAL A 201 -0.90 -2.62 21.81
N GLY A 202 -1.70 -3.64 22.09
CA GLY A 202 -2.74 -4.12 21.21
C GLY A 202 -3.73 -2.99 20.98
N TYR A 203 -3.75 -2.46 19.78
CA TYR A 203 -4.76 -1.52 19.33
C TYR A 203 -5.52 -2.16 18.16
N ASP A 204 -6.81 -1.84 18.06
CA ASP A 204 -7.67 -2.39 17.01
C ASP A 204 -7.14 -1.99 15.64
N ASN A 205 -6.89 -2.99 14.79
CA ASN A 205 -6.36 -2.80 13.43
C ASN A 205 -7.21 -1.84 12.58
N TRP A 206 -8.53 -1.83 12.80
CA TRP A 206 -9.47 -0.91 12.16
C TRP A 206 -9.13 0.56 12.42
N ARG A 207 -8.47 0.93 13.53
CA ARG A 207 -8.13 2.34 13.84
C ARG A 207 -7.16 2.98 12.87
N GLN A 208 -6.45 2.16 12.09
CA GLN A 208 -5.59 2.64 11.02
C GLN A 208 -6.42 3.35 9.94
N PHE A 209 -7.64 2.89 9.69
CA PHE A 209 -8.55 3.53 8.76
C PHE A 209 -8.87 4.97 9.20
N ASP A 210 -9.32 5.15 10.45
CA ASP A 210 -9.62 6.47 11.02
C ASP A 210 -8.42 7.41 10.88
N HIS A 211 -7.26 6.99 11.39
CA HIS A 211 -6.08 7.83 11.43
C HIS A 211 -5.64 8.25 10.03
N HIS A 212 -5.56 7.29 9.11
CA HIS A 212 -5.12 7.56 7.74
C HIS A 212 -6.13 8.41 6.95
N ALA A 213 -7.43 8.27 7.20
CA ALA A 213 -8.42 9.20 6.69
C ALA A 213 -8.27 10.61 7.30
N GLY A 214 -7.97 10.70 8.59
CA GLY A 214 -7.66 11.94 9.27
C GLY A 214 -6.44 12.66 8.68
N VAL A 215 -5.40 11.92 8.28
CA VAL A 215 -4.24 12.46 7.54
C VAL A 215 -4.69 13.08 6.22
N LEU A 216 -5.52 12.39 5.43
CA LEU A 216 -6.03 12.90 4.16
C LEU A 216 -6.84 14.19 4.37
N CYS A 217 -7.74 14.20 5.35
CA CYS A 217 -8.52 15.39 5.71
C CYS A 217 -7.60 16.55 6.16
N ALA A 218 -6.57 16.26 6.97
CA ALA A 218 -5.63 17.29 7.44
C ALA A 218 -4.90 17.94 6.27
N LEU A 219 -4.41 17.13 5.31
CA LEU A 219 -3.69 17.61 4.14
C LEU A 219 -4.51 18.56 3.28
N VAL A 220 -5.77 18.22 2.97
CA VAL A 220 -6.64 19.05 2.12
C VAL A 220 -7.27 20.23 2.86
N SER A 221 -7.24 20.25 4.21
CA SER A 221 -7.83 21.33 5.01
C SER A 221 -6.97 22.61 5.07
N HIS A 222 -5.79 22.60 4.44
CA HIS A 222 -4.80 23.69 4.50
C HIS A 222 -4.26 23.99 5.90
N ASN A 223 -4.53 23.14 6.90
CA ASN A 223 -4.19 23.38 8.29
C ASN A 223 -2.92 22.61 8.70
N GLN A 224 -1.78 23.30 8.71
CA GLN A 224 -0.49 22.70 9.08
C GLN A 224 -0.45 22.19 10.53
N VAL A 225 -1.20 22.79 11.46
CA VAL A 225 -1.25 22.32 12.86
C VAL A 225 -1.89 20.94 12.91
N LEU A 226 -2.95 20.70 12.14
CA LEU A 226 -3.59 19.40 12.05
C LEU A 226 -2.74 18.37 11.31
N VAL A 227 -1.98 18.78 10.28
CA VAL A 227 -1.00 17.91 9.61
C VAL A 227 0.09 17.49 10.57
N ASN A 228 0.68 18.44 11.32
CA ASN A 228 1.68 18.14 12.35
C ASN A 228 1.08 17.20 13.42
N ARG A 229 -0.15 17.46 13.87
CA ARG A 229 -0.83 16.56 14.81
C ARG A 229 -0.98 15.15 14.24
N ALA A 230 -1.50 15.01 13.02
CA ALA A 230 -1.71 13.71 12.39
C ALA A 230 -0.38 12.96 12.18
N CYS A 231 0.65 13.66 11.75
CA CYS A 231 1.87 13.05 11.25
C CYS A 231 3.01 12.95 12.29
N GLN A 232 2.96 13.74 13.36
CA GLN A 232 4.04 13.83 14.37
C GLN A 232 3.57 13.44 15.78
N SER A 233 2.34 13.75 16.18
CA SER A 233 1.92 13.64 17.59
C SER A 233 0.61 12.88 17.83
N GLY A 234 -0.01 12.31 16.80
CA GLY A 234 -1.37 11.75 16.81
C GLY A 234 -1.44 10.26 17.15
N PHE A 235 -0.32 9.67 17.57
CA PHE A 235 -0.25 8.29 18.05
C PHE A 235 0.47 8.29 19.40
N PRO A 236 0.00 7.50 20.39
CA PRO A 236 0.48 7.55 21.76
C PRO A 236 1.91 7.02 21.85
N GLU A 237 2.88 7.94 21.77
CA GLU A 237 4.31 7.63 21.93
C GLU A 237 4.62 7.10 23.33
N ASP A 238 3.86 7.52 24.34
CA ASP A 238 4.06 7.21 25.75
C ASP A 238 3.57 5.81 26.16
N LEU A 239 2.81 5.14 25.30
CA LEU A 239 2.34 3.77 25.54
C LEU A 239 3.36 2.69 25.16
N PHE A 240 4.44 3.06 24.46
CA PHE A 240 5.52 2.12 24.08
C PHE A 240 6.67 2.05 25.11
N VAL A 241 6.55 2.74 26.25
CA VAL A 241 7.69 3.02 27.14
C VAL A 241 7.58 2.35 28.51
N SER A 242 6.41 1.88 28.93
CA SER A 242 6.16 1.51 30.33
C SER A 242 6.53 0.06 30.72
N THR A 243 7.08 -0.76 29.82
CA THR A 243 7.43 -2.17 30.12
C THR A 243 8.93 -2.42 30.33
N GLY A 244 9.75 -1.38 30.54
CA GLY A 244 11.19 -1.55 30.84
C GLY A 244 12.06 -1.87 29.63
N VAL A 245 11.56 -1.65 28.41
CA VAL A 245 12.24 -1.95 27.13
C VAL A 245 12.99 -0.73 26.59
N ALA A 246 13.63 0.04 27.47
CA ALA A 246 14.43 1.21 27.10
C ALA A 246 15.63 0.85 26.17
N ALA A 247 15.97 -0.43 26.06
CA ALA A 247 17.04 -0.93 25.20
C ALA A 247 16.71 -0.98 23.69
N TYR A 248 15.42 -0.91 23.31
CA TYR A 248 15.00 -1.03 21.89
C TYR A 248 14.16 0.14 21.37
N ALA A 249 13.90 1.17 22.19
CA ALA A 249 13.25 2.39 21.73
C ALA A 249 14.25 3.18 20.86
N PRO A 250 14.02 3.33 19.53
CA PRO A 250 14.87 4.19 18.72
C PRO A 250 14.77 5.63 19.22
N ALA A 251 15.88 6.35 19.28
CA ALA A 251 16.00 7.73 19.78
C ALA A 251 15.27 8.81 18.95
N THR A 252 14.25 8.45 18.17
CA THR A 252 13.59 9.35 17.23
C THR A 252 12.07 9.22 17.34
N ARG A 253 11.49 10.14 18.11
CA ARG A 253 10.07 10.47 18.24
C ARG A 253 9.61 11.20 16.98
N ASP A 254 9.21 10.44 15.97
CA ASP A 254 8.87 10.95 14.64
C ASP A 254 7.77 10.06 14.06
N TRP A 255 7.29 10.33 12.83
CA TRP A 255 6.44 9.52 11.91
C TRP A 255 6.41 7.97 12.06
N LYS A 256 7.40 7.42 12.77
CA LYS A 256 7.88 6.05 12.91
C LYS A 256 6.76 5.11 13.31
N ASN A 257 5.86 5.48 14.21
CA ASN A 257 4.97 4.49 14.81
C ASN A 257 3.69 4.16 14.03
N MET A 258 3.32 4.88 12.96
CA MET A 258 2.13 4.53 12.15
C MET A 258 2.44 3.37 11.20
N ILE A 259 3.42 3.56 10.30
CA ILE A 259 3.88 2.51 9.38
C ILE A 259 4.72 1.47 10.12
N ASN A 260 5.58 1.83 11.09
CA ASN A 260 6.29 0.81 11.87
C ASN A 260 5.33 0.09 12.80
N GLY A 261 4.33 0.78 13.37
CA GLY A 261 3.26 0.20 14.20
C GLY A 261 2.40 -0.81 13.46
N LEU A 262 2.31 -0.64 12.14
CA LEU A 262 1.76 -1.62 11.22
C LEU A 262 2.76 -2.72 10.95
N VAL A 263 3.95 -2.41 10.45
CA VAL A 263 4.86 -3.35 9.81
C VAL A 263 6.11 -3.63 10.64
N PHE A 264 6.33 -4.90 10.96
CA PHE A 264 7.51 -5.39 11.66
C PHE A 264 8.76 -5.43 10.75
N PRO A 265 9.96 -5.57 11.31
CA PRO A 265 11.18 -5.82 10.53
C PRO A 265 11.03 -6.95 9.49
N SER A 266 10.31 -8.03 9.82
CA SER A 266 9.98 -9.12 8.90
C SER A 266 9.15 -8.72 7.66
N GLY A 267 8.50 -7.56 7.69
CA GLY A 267 7.54 -7.11 6.68
C GLY A 267 6.10 -7.46 7.02
N TYR A 268 5.83 -8.37 7.95
CA TYR A 268 4.44 -8.63 8.35
C TYR A 268 3.86 -7.43 9.08
N ASN A 269 2.56 -7.20 8.90
CA ASN A 269 1.86 -6.32 9.82
C ASN A 269 1.31 -7.07 11.03
N PHE A 270 0.77 -6.36 12.02
CA PHE A 270 0.21 -6.96 13.23
C PHE A 270 -0.71 -8.17 12.95
N ASN A 271 -1.62 -8.08 11.97
CA ASN A 271 -2.56 -9.15 11.67
C ASN A 271 -1.93 -10.31 10.88
N GLY A 272 -1.09 -9.99 9.88
CA GLY A 272 -0.36 -11.03 9.14
C GLY A 272 0.63 -11.79 10.02
N TYR A 273 1.25 -11.09 10.96
CA TYR A 273 2.14 -11.67 11.95
C TYR A 273 1.36 -12.57 12.92
N LYS A 274 0.19 -12.12 13.39
CA LYS A 274 -0.69 -12.89 14.27
C LYS A 274 -1.03 -14.26 13.68
N SER A 275 -1.37 -14.33 12.40
CA SER A 275 -1.72 -15.61 11.75
C SER A 275 -0.52 -16.51 11.50
N ASN A 276 0.64 -15.95 11.16
CA ASN A 276 1.79 -16.77 10.76
C ASN A 276 2.67 -17.20 11.92
N TYR A 277 2.68 -16.46 13.03
CA TYR A 277 3.61 -16.73 14.14
C TYR A 277 2.95 -16.93 15.51
N GLY A 278 1.67 -16.55 15.69
CA GLY A 278 1.03 -16.51 17.01
C GLY A 278 1.68 -15.45 17.94
N PHE A 279 0.89 -14.83 18.82
CA PHE A 279 1.45 -13.89 19.82
C PHE A 279 2.06 -14.61 21.04
N ASN A 280 1.62 -15.83 21.32
CA ASN A 280 2.16 -16.66 22.39
C ASN A 280 3.10 -17.75 21.83
N ALA A 281 3.81 -18.45 22.70
CA ALA A 281 4.80 -19.50 22.45
C ALA A 281 4.37 -20.54 21.37
N PRO A 282 5.26 -21.41 20.85
CA PRO A 282 5.07 -22.13 19.59
C PRO A 282 3.80 -22.98 19.40
N ASP A 283 2.98 -23.23 20.43
CA ASP A 283 1.99 -24.32 20.38
C ASP A 283 0.57 -23.95 20.83
N GLU A 284 0.20 -22.66 20.94
CA GLU A 284 -1.21 -22.27 21.19
C GLU A 284 -1.80 -21.41 20.07
N PRO A 285 -2.82 -21.93 19.35
CA PRO A 285 -3.66 -21.12 18.47
C PRO A 285 -4.34 -20.00 19.29
N TYR A 286 -4.40 -18.80 18.73
CA TYR A 286 -5.28 -17.77 19.27
C TYR A 286 -6.74 -18.25 19.11
N ASP A 287 -7.43 -18.38 20.26
CA ASP A 287 -8.82 -18.81 20.42
C ASP A 287 -9.68 -18.73 19.14
N GLY A 288 -9.90 -19.89 18.52
CA GLY A 288 -11.01 -20.10 17.58
C GLY A 288 -11.00 -19.31 16.26
N VAL A 289 -9.92 -18.62 15.88
CA VAL A 289 -9.87 -17.92 14.57
C VAL A 289 -9.51 -18.92 13.46
N PRO A 290 -10.32 -19.07 12.40
CA PRO A 290 -10.04 -19.97 11.30
C PRO A 290 -8.68 -19.68 10.65
N ASP A 291 -8.00 -20.75 10.23
CA ASP A 291 -6.75 -20.70 9.48
C ASP A 291 -6.86 -19.68 8.31
N GLY A 292 -5.90 -18.75 8.22
CA GLY A 292 -5.82 -17.74 7.17
C GLY A 292 -6.52 -16.38 7.39
N ALA A 293 -7.37 -16.17 8.42
CA ALA A 293 -8.04 -14.87 8.60
C ALA A 293 -7.05 -13.68 8.69
N GLY A 294 -5.92 -13.86 9.37
CA GLY A 294 -4.88 -12.83 9.47
C GLY A 294 -4.17 -12.50 8.15
N GLN A 295 -4.21 -13.38 7.14
CA GLN A 295 -3.69 -13.08 5.79
C GLN A 295 -4.57 -12.06 5.06
N SER A 296 -5.90 -12.18 5.17
CA SER A 296 -6.82 -11.19 4.60
C SER A 296 -6.74 -9.87 5.36
N ASP A 297 -6.69 -9.92 6.69
CA ASP A 297 -6.54 -8.74 7.52
C ASP A 297 -5.19 -8.04 7.32
N HIS A 298 -4.16 -8.76 6.88
CA HIS A 298 -2.88 -8.18 6.47
C HIS A 298 -3.08 -7.18 5.32
N PHE A 299 -3.88 -7.52 4.31
CA PHE A 299 -4.13 -6.60 3.20
C PHE A 299 -5.23 -5.58 3.50
N TYR A 300 -6.28 -5.99 4.21
CA TYR A 300 -7.41 -5.13 4.52
C TYR A 300 -6.96 -3.83 5.19
N VAL A 301 -6.06 -3.92 6.17
CA VAL A 301 -5.55 -2.74 6.88
C VAL A 301 -4.66 -1.84 6.05
N LEU A 302 -4.18 -2.29 4.88
CA LEU A 302 -3.30 -1.51 4.00
C LEU A 302 -4.07 -0.66 2.98
N ILE A 303 -5.38 -0.89 2.81
CA ILE A 303 -6.21 -0.23 1.78
C ILE A 303 -6.14 1.30 1.85
N ILE A 304 -6.23 1.89 3.04
CA ILE A 304 -6.13 3.34 3.23
C ILE A 304 -4.67 3.80 3.45
N PRO A 305 -3.82 3.07 4.20
CA PRO A 305 -2.42 3.44 4.33
C PRO A 305 -1.67 3.66 3.01
N VAL A 306 -1.93 2.87 1.96
CA VAL A 306 -1.31 3.11 0.66
C VAL A 306 -1.71 4.46 0.06
N LEU A 307 -2.96 4.90 0.26
CA LEU A 307 -3.44 6.21 -0.20
C LEU A 307 -2.81 7.35 0.60
N SER A 308 -2.72 7.23 1.92
CA SER A 308 -2.04 8.26 2.72
C SER A 308 -0.55 8.31 2.41
N ALA A 309 0.11 7.16 2.16
CA ALA A 309 1.51 7.12 1.76
C ALA A 309 1.74 7.87 0.43
N GLU A 310 0.85 7.71 -0.53
CA GLU A 310 0.84 8.53 -1.76
C GLU A 310 0.64 10.02 -1.43
N ALA A 311 -0.36 10.35 -0.60
CA ALA A 311 -0.69 11.73 -0.24
C ALA A 311 0.49 12.48 0.40
N VAL A 312 1.17 11.88 1.36
CA VAL A 312 2.30 12.52 2.04
C VAL A 312 3.55 12.60 1.16
N THR A 313 3.69 11.69 0.20
CA THR A 313 4.82 11.68 -0.77
C THR A 313 4.78 12.92 -1.65
N HIS A 314 3.59 13.40 -2.02
CA HIS A 314 3.44 14.66 -2.74
C HIS A 314 3.62 15.90 -1.85
N ASN A 315 3.64 15.71 -0.54
CA ASN A 315 3.59 16.79 0.45
C ASN A 315 4.77 16.73 1.42
N GLY A 316 5.97 16.40 0.92
CA GLY A 316 7.23 16.58 1.65
C GLY A 316 7.77 15.34 2.38
N PHE A 317 7.10 14.19 2.29
CA PHE A 317 7.55 12.97 2.99
C PHE A 317 7.38 11.69 2.16
N ASP A 318 8.47 11.00 1.83
CA ASP A 318 8.42 9.72 1.10
C ASP A 318 7.99 8.56 2.02
N GLY A 319 6.67 8.32 2.06
CA GLY A 319 6.06 7.24 2.84
C GLY A 319 6.47 5.84 2.41
N TRP A 320 6.89 5.66 1.14
CA TRP A 320 7.21 4.35 0.57
C TRP A 320 8.65 3.92 0.82
N ARG A 321 9.58 4.87 0.93
CA ARG A 321 10.99 4.62 1.32
C ARG A 321 11.18 4.59 2.82
N TYR A 322 10.20 5.07 3.56
CA TYR A 322 10.28 5.18 5.00
C TYR A 322 10.57 3.87 5.73
N ALA A 323 11.30 3.96 6.84
CA ALA A 323 11.64 2.85 7.73
C ALA A 323 12.17 1.61 7.00
N ALA A 324 13.23 1.84 6.21
CA ALA A 324 13.82 0.85 5.33
C ALA A 324 12.79 0.23 4.37
N ARG A 325 11.91 1.06 3.78
CA ARG A 325 10.82 0.67 2.87
C ARG A 325 9.82 -0.33 3.47
N ALA A 326 9.35 -0.05 4.70
CA ALA A 326 8.44 -0.93 5.45
C ALA A 326 7.16 -1.29 4.67
N LEU A 327 6.52 -0.32 4.01
CA LEU A 327 5.36 -0.62 3.17
C LEU A 327 5.72 -1.56 2.01
N VAL A 328 6.83 -1.36 1.33
CA VAL A 328 7.25 -2.28 0.25
C VAL A 328 7.49 -3.69 0.80
N ARG A 329 8.19 -3.83 1.93
CA ARG A 329 8.41 -5.13 2.59
C ARG A 329 7.11 -5.83 2.96
N THR A 330 6.06 -5.07 3.28
CA THR A 330 4.75 -5.66 3.63
C THR A 330 4.03 -6.28 2.45
N PHE A 331 4.23 -5.76 1.24
CA PHE A 331 3.80 -6.42 0.02
C PHE A 331 4.73 -7.60 -0.31
N GLU A 332 6.04 -7.45 -0.17
CA GLU A 332 6.97 -8.55 -0.45
C GLU A 332 6.67 -9.80 0.38
N VAL A 333 6.46 -9.63 1.69
CA VAL A 333 6.22 -10.76 2.59
C VAL A 333 4.92 -11.50 2.29
N ALA A 334 3.93 -10.77 1.78
CA ALA A 334 2.57 -11.24 1.59
C ALA A 334 2.30 -11.84 0.20
N ALA A 335 3.29 -11.78 -0.70
CA ALA A 335 3.18 -12.29 -2.06
C ALA A 335 2.71 -13.77 -2.16
N PRO A 336 3.11 -14.71 -1.28
CA PRO A 336 2.70 -16.10 -1.39
C PRO A 336 1.20 -16.33 -1.15
N PHE A 337 0.54 -15.44 -0.42
CA PHE A 337 -0.86 -15.59 -0.04
C PHE A 337 -1.77 -14.50 -0.62
N ALA A 338 -1.23 -13.55 -1.39
CA ALA A 338 -1.97 -12.42 -1.94
C ALA A 338 -3.19 -12.81 -2.78
N ALA A 339 -3.08 -13.84 -3.62
CA ALA A 339 -4.16 -14.26 -4.51
C ALA A 339 -5.24 -15.11 -3.83
N VAL A 340 -4.96 -15.65 -2.63
CA VAL A 340 -5.78 -16.70 -1.98
C VAL A 340 -5.94 -16.46 -0.47
N ALA A 341 -5.84 -15.22 -0.01
CA ALA A 341 -5.80 -14.93 1.42
C ALA A 341 -7.11 -15.27 2.14
N GLY A 342 -6.99 -15.97 3.27
CA GLY A 342 -8.05 -16.23 4.25
C GLY A 342 -9.13 -17.25 3.87
N PRO A 343 -10.06 -17.54 4.81
CA PRO A 343 -11.06 -18.60 4.66
C PRO A 343 -12.06 -18.34 3.52
N SER A 344 -12.27 -17.07 3.16
CA SER A 344 -13.11 -16.64 2.03
C SER A 344 -12.35 -16.49 0.70
N ARG A 345 -11.03 -16.79 0.67
CA ARG A 345 -10.13 -16.73 -0.50
C ARG A 345 -10.25 -15.41 -1.29
N HIS A 346 -10.00 -14.29 -0.64
CA HIS A 346 -10.01 -12.99 -1.31
C HIS A 346 -8.75 -12.78 -2.14
N ASN A 347 -8.93 -12.22 -3.33
CA ASN A 347 -7.83 -11.82 -4.20
C ASN A 347 -7.37 -10.39 -3.87
N TRP A 348 -6.19 -10.27 -3.26
CA TRP A 348 -5.54 -9.02 -2.90
C TRP A 348 -4.38 -8.64 -3.83
N ALA A 349 -4.03 -9.49 -4.79
CA ALA A 349 -2.99 -9.22 -5.77
C ALA A 349 -3.14 -7.87 -6.50
N PRO A 350 -4.35 -7.36 -6.82
CA PRO A 350 -4.45 -6.05 -7.47
C PRO A 350 -3.98 -4.88 -6.57
N LEU A 351 -3.95 -5.01 -5.24
CA LEU A 351 -3.44 -3.94 -4.36
C LEU A 351 -1.95 -3.65 -4.60
N TYR A 352 -1.21 -4.59 -5.20
CA TYR A 352 0.21 -4.42 -5.52
C TYR A 352 0.48 -3.31 -6.54
N TRP A 353 -0.53 -2.88 -7.31
CA TRP A 353 -0.38 -1.74 -8.24
C TRP A 353 0.09 -0.46 -7.53
N PHE A 354 -0.32 -0.25 -6.27
CA PHE A 354 0.12 0.90 -5.47
C PHE A 354 1.61 0.83 -5.14
N ALA A 355 2.10 -0.31 -4.66
CA ALA A 355 3.52 -0.48 -4.37
C ALA A 355 4.35 -0.49 -5.66
N TYR A 356 3.82 -1.08 -6.74
CA TYR A 356 4.45 -1.12 -8.06
C TYR A 356 4.70 0.28 -8.62
N ARG A 357 3.75 1.22 -8.46
CA ARG A 357 3.91 2.64 -8.83
C ARG A 357 5.26 3.22 -8.38
N ARG A 358 5.67 2.89 -7.16
CA ARG A 358 6.84 3.46 -6.49
C ARG A 358 8.09 2.59 -6.58
N SER A 359 7.93 1.32 -6.93
CA SER A 359 9.01 0.33 -7.05
C SER A 359 8.82 -0.58 -8.27
N PRO A 360 8.75 -0.03 -9.51
CA PRO A 360 8.42 -0.81 -10.71
C PRO A 360 9.46 -1.88 -11.07
N ASN A 361 10.70 -1.70 -10.58
CA ASN A 361 11.79 -2.65 -10.78
C ASN A 361 11.81 -3.76 -9.70
N ASN A 362 10.90 -3.73 -8.73
CA ASN A 362 10.78 -4.79 -7.74
C ASN A 362 10.08 -6.01 -8.35
N LEU A 363 10.84 -7.10 -8.50
CA LEU A 363 10.37 -8.33 -9.14
C LEU A 363 9.20 -8.99 -8.40
N VAL A 364 9.10 -8.83 -7.07
CA VAL A 364 7.98 -9.35 -6.27
C VAL A 364 6.70 -8.62 -6.61
N LEU A 365 6.76 -7.29 -6.66
CA LEU A 365 5.59 -6.48 -6.97
C LEU A 365 5.16 -6.69 -8.42
N ARG A 366 6.16 -6.75 -9.31
CA ARG A 366 5.97 -7.00 -10.74
C ARG A 366 5.28 -8.34 -11.00
N SER A 367 5.69 -9.42 -10.34
CA SER A 367 5.05 -10.74 -10.53
C SER A 367 3.57 -10.72 -10.19
N GLN A 368 3.21 -9.98 -9.13
CA GLN A 368 1.83 -9.90 -8.66
C GLN A 368 0.97 -9.09 -9.62
N VAL A 369 1.39 -7.88 -10.01
CA VAL A 369 0.57 -6.99 -10.87
C VAL A 369 0.35 -7.51 -12.28
N PHE A 370 1.30 -8.27 -12.83
CA PHE A 370 1.19 -8.87 -14.18
C PHE A 370 0.59 -10.28 -14.20
N SER A 371 0.29 -10.86 -13.03
CA SER A 371 -0.48 -12.11 -12.95
C SER A 371 -1.95 -11.91 -13.30
N THR A 372 -2.67 -12.98 -13.65
CA THR A 372 -4.13 -12.96 -13.82
C THR A 372 -4.84 -12.43 -12.57
N ALA A 373 -4.36 -12.82 -11.38
CA ALA A 373 -4.89 -12.34 -10.11
C ALA A 373 -4.69 -10.83 -9.93
N GLY A 374 -3.54 -10.29 -10.34
CA GLY A 374 -3.23 -8.86 -10.27
C GLY A 374 -4.11 -7.96 -11.15
N ARG A 375 -4.85 -8.56 -12.09
CA ARG A 375 -5.83 -7.87 -12.96
C ARG A 375 -7.27 -7.94 -12.44
N GLY A 376 -7.50 -8.60 -11.30
CA GLY A 376 -8.82 -8.71 -10.67
C GLY A 376 -9.28 -7.45 -9.94
N SER A 377 -10.37 -7.58 -9.19
CA SER A 377 -10.92 -6.50 -8.37
C SER A 377 -10.51 -6.59 -6.90
N VAL A 378 -10.36 -5.45 -6.24
CA VAL A 378 -10.34 -5.32 -4.78
C VAL A 378 -11.67 -4.71 -4.35
N PRO A 379 -12.72 -5.51 -4.10
CA PRO A 379 -14.09 -5.01 -3.99
C PRO A 379 -14.28 -4.02 -2.83
N HIS A 380 -13.39 -4.01 -1.85
CA HIS A 380 -13.43 -3.14 -0.67
C HIS A 380 -13.47 -1.65 -1.01
N LEU A 381 -12.56 -1.14 -1.84
CA LEU A 381 -12.43 0.30 -2.11
C LEU A 381 -12.11 0.60 -3.58
N PHE A 382 -11.19 -0.15 -4.18
CA PHE A 382 -10.65 0.17 -5.49
C PHE A 382 -11.38 -0.54 -6.64
N ASP A 383 -12.12 -1.60 -6.36
CA ASP A 383 -12.73 -2.48 -7.36
C ASP A 383 -11.72 -2.81 -8.48
N ASN A 384 -12.03 -2.52 -9.74
CA ASN A 384 -11.19 -2.77 -10.90
C ASN A 384 -10.24 -1.60 -11.25
N THR A 385 -10.11 -0.58 -10.39
CA THR A 385 -9.32 0.63 -10.70
C THR A 385 -7.84 0.50 -10.35
N CYS A 386 -7.42 -0.50 -9.57
CA CYS A 386 -6.02 -0.70 -9.15
C CYS A 386 -4.99 -0.51 -10.28
N PRO A 387 -5.19 -1.04 -11.51
CA PRO A 387 -4.24 -0.84 -12.60
C PRO A 387 -4.00 0.63 -12.99
N LEU A 388 -5.00 1.52 -12.83
CA LEU A 388 -4.85 2.95 -13.06
C LEU A 388 -3.87 3.58 -12.06
N TRP A 389 -3.93 3.17 -10.80
CA TRP A 389 -3.08 3.70 -9.73
C TRP A 389 -1.60 3.40 -9.96
N GLY A 390 -1.27 2.25 -10.53
CA GLY A 390 0.12 1.88 -10.79
C GLY A 390 0.63 2.14 -12.20
N ALA A 391 -0.17 2.76 -13.08
CA ALA A 391 0.25 3.12 -14.44
C ALA A 391 1.51 4.02 -14.45
N LEU A 392 1.67 4.88 -13.45
CA LEU A 392 2.87 5.71 -13.28
C LEU A 392 4.15 4.90 -13.07
N GLY A 393 4.07 3.65 -12.59
CA GLY A 393 5.24 2.77 -12.47
C GLY A 393 5.84 2.43 -13.84
N ASP A 394 5.00 2.11 -14.82
CA ASP A 394 5.43 1.82 -16.20
C ASP A 394 5.85 3.10 -16.93
N ILE A 395 5.18 4.23 -16.67
CA ILE A 395 5.58 5.54 -17.23
C ILE A 395 6.96 5.95 -16.73
N ALA A 396 7.26 5.71 -15.45
CA ALA A 396 8.55 6.06 -14.83
C ALA A 396 9.69 5.08 -15.17
N SER A 397 9.36 3.84 -15.56
CA SER A 397 10.33 2.81 -15.95
C SER A 397 9.89 2.15 -17.26
N PRO A 398 10.08 2.82 -18.42
CA PRO A 398 9.57 2.37 -19.71
C PRO A 398 10.34 1.17 -20.29
N GLU A 399 11.23 0.53 -19.51
CA GLU A 399 11.93 -0.66 -19.98
C GLU A 399 10.90 -1.75 -20.35
N PRO A 400 10.89 -2.20 -21.62
CA PRO A 400 9.83 -3.04 -22.12
C PRO A 400 9.71 -4.31 -21.28
N VAL A 401 8.49 -4.57 -20.84
CA VAL A 401 8.06 -5.82 -20.25
C VAL A 401 8.45 -6.94 -21.22
N GLN A 402 9.39 -7.80 -20.81
CA GLN A 402 9.46 -9.14 -21.36
C GLN A 402 8.25 -9.89 -20.79
N PRO A 403 7.21 -10.17 -21.59
CA PRO A 403 6.10 -10.98 -21.12
C PRO A 403 6.68 -12.36 -20.83
N GLU A 404 6.35 -12.94 -19.67
CA GLU A 404 6.84 -14.25 -19.22
C GLU A 404 8.30 -14.38 -18.76
N GLN A 405 8.94 -13.35 -18.18
CA GLN A 405 10.01 -13.73 -17.26
C GLN A 405 9.38 -14.50 -16.11
N VAL A 406 9.66 -15.79 -16.07
CA VAL A 406 9.44 -16.63 -14.91
C VAL A 406 10.30 -16.03 -13.79
N LEU A 407 9.66 -15.28 -12.90
CA LEU A 407 10.35 -14.49 -11.87
C LEU A 407 10.85 -15.42 -10.78
N ILE A 408 12.07 -15.21 -10.32
CA ILE A 408 12.65 -15.84 -9.14
C ILE A 408 13.34 -14.77 -8.29
N PHE A 409 13.11 -14.81 -6.98
CA PHE A 409 13.80 -13.97 -6.01
C PHE A 409 13.71 -14.61 -4.63
N ASN A 410 14.33 -13.98 -3.64
CA ASN A 410 14.12 -14.32 -2.25
C ASN A 410 13.84 -13.07 -1.41
N TYR A 411 13.10 -13.22 -0.31
CA TYR A 411 12.87 -12.14 0.65
C TYR A 411 12.73 -12.67 2.09
N PRO A 412 13.21 -11.92 3.11
CA PRO A 412 14.07 -10.75 2.98
C PRO A 412 15.39 -11.09 2.27
N ASN A 413 15.99 -10.09 1.61
CA ASN A 413 17.29 -10.20 0.96
C ASN A 413 18.05 -8.86 1.10
N PRO A 414 19.14 -8.78 1.89
CA PRO A 414 19.75 -9.87 2.67
C PRO A 414 18.87 -10.37 3.83
N PHE A 415 19.09 -11.59 4.31
CA PHE A 415 18.45 -12.14 5.53
C PHE A 415 19.47 -12.61 6.57
N ILE A 416 19.00 -12.81 7.80
CA ILE A 416 19.80 -13.34 8.93
C ILE A 416 19.48 -14.84 9.10
N PRO A 417 20.49 -15.74 9.12
CA PRO A 417 20.26 -17.16 9.40
C PRO A 417 19.50 -17.39 10.71
N GLY A 418 18.55 -18.32 10.71
CA GLY A 418 17.65 -18.59 11.84
C GLY A 418 16.33 -17.80 11.78
N HIS A 419 16.31 -16.62 11.14
CA HIS A 419 15.06 -15.90 10.85
C HIS A 419 14.45 -16.34 9.51
N GLY A 420 15.32 -16.75 8.58
CA GLY A 420 14.97 -17.32 7.29
C GLY A 420 14.63 -16.31 6.19
N THR A 421 14.53 -16.84 4.98
CA THR A 421 14.12 -16.17 3.75
C THR A 421 13.14 -17.09 3.01
N VAL A 422 12.32 -16.52 2.14
CA VAL A 422 11.41 -17.26 1.27
C VAL A 422 11.91 -17.09 -0.15
N ILE A 423 12.25 -18.21 -0.80
CA ILE A 423 12.55 -18.26 -2.23
C ILE A 423 11.21 -18.34 -2.95
N GLN A 424 10.87 -17.31 -3.72
CA GLN A 424 9.64 -17.28 -4.50
C GLN A 424 9.97 -17.40 -5.99
N TYR A 425 9.19 -18.21 -6.69
CA TYR A 425 9.26 -18.34 -8.14
C TYR A 425 7.89 -18.63 -8.72
N THR A 426 7.68 -18.30 -9.99
CA THR A 426 6.45 -18.65 -10.71
C THR A 426 6.68 -19.89 -11.57
N LEU A 427 5.68 -20.75 -11.73
CA LEU A 427 5.68 -21.82 -12.72
C LEU A 427 4.52 -21.60 -13.69
N ALA A 428 4.72 -21.86 -14.98
CA ALA A 428 3.68 -21.72 -15.99
C ALA A 428 2.66 -22.87 -15.95
N GLU A 429 3.04 -24.00 -15.35
CA GLU A 429 2.23 -25.19 -15.16
C GLU A 429 2.76 -25.94 -13.92
N SER A 430 1.98 -26.88 -13.38
CA SER A 430 2.44 -27.74 -12.29
C SER A 430 3.52 -28.70 -12.80
N ALA A 431 4.68 -28.74 -12.15
CA ALA A 431 5.84 -29.51 -12.63
C ALA A 431 6.79 -29.95 -11.50
N ASP A 432 7.50 -31.05 -11.74
CA ASP A 432 8.58 -31.50 -10.87
C ASP A 432 9.66 -30.43 -10.79
N THR A 433 9.98 -30.02 -9.58
CA THR A 433 10.77 -28.82 -9.31
C THR A 433 11.90 -29.13 -8.32
N THR A 434 13.12 -28.78 -8.70
CA THR A 434 14.30 -28.90 -7.83
C THR A 434 14.85 -27.52 -7.51
N VAL A 435 14.82 -27.15 -6.23
CA VAL A 435 15.40 -25.92 -5.69
C VAL A 435 16.78 -26.25 -5.13
N ARG A 436 17.81 -25.52 -5.56
CA ARG A 436 19.19 -25.67 -5.09
C ARG A 436 19.77 -24.33 -4.71
N ILE A 437 20.61 -24.30 -3.69
CA ILE A 437 21.39 -23.11 -3.32
C ILE A 437 22.84 -23.49 -3.31
N PHE A 438 23.67 -22.67 -3.94
CA PHE A 438 25.10 -22.82 -4.03
C PHE A 438 25.79 -21.61 -3.40
N ASP A 439 26.98 -21.80 -2.86
CA ASP A 439 27.85 -20.67 -2.55
C ASP A 439 28.55 -20.14 -3.82
N LEU A 440 29.35 -19.08 -3.68
CA LEU A 440 30.07 -18.46 -4.82
C LEU A 440 31.14 -19.38 -5.43
N LEU A 441 31.56 -20.43 -4.73
CA LEU A 441 32.48 -21.44 -5.26
C LEU A 441 31.75 -22.57 -6.01
N GLY A 442 30.41 -22.53 -6.07
CA GLY A 442 29.60 -23.53 -6.74
C GLY A 442 29.34 -24.78 -5.90
N ARG A 443 29.65 -24.78 -4.60
CA ARG A 443 29.38 -25.91 -3.70
C ARG A 443 27.90 -25.92 -3.34
N LEU A 444 27.27 -27.10 -3.37
CA LEU A 444 25.85 -27.27 -3.03
C LEU A 444 25.66 -27.10 -1.51
N VAL A 445 24.80 -26.16 -1.13
CA VAL A 445 24.52 -25.80 0.25
C VAL A 445 23.16 -26.34 0.69
N PHE A 446 22.16 -26.22 -0.17
CA PHE A 446 20.79 -26.66 0.10
C PHE A 446 20.18 -27.28 -1.16
N ARG A 447 19.34 -28.29 -0.98
CA ARG A 447 18.57 -28.92 -2.06
C ARG A 447 17.19 -29.32 -1.53
N LYS A 448 16.17 -29.06 -2.33
CA LYS A 448 14.80 -29.54 -2.12
C LYS A 448 14.20 -29.98 -3.45
N ASP A 449 13.79 -31.24 -3.52
CA ASP A 449 13.06 -31.81 -4.66
C ASP A 449 11.56 -31.81 -4.32
N ILE A 450 10.74 -31.33 -5.25
CA ILE A 450 9.31 -31.06 -5.05
C ILE A 450 8.54 -31.67 -6.22
N PRO A 451 7.65 -32.66 -5.98
CA PRO A 451 6.86 -33.25 -7.04
C PRO A 451 5.84 -32.27 -7.64
N ALA A 452 5.49 -32.47 -8.92
CA ALA A 452 4.41 -31.75 -9.58
C ALA A 452 3.11 -31.82 -8.77
N GLY A 453 2.41 -30.68 -8.63
CA GLY A 453 1.16 -30.59 -7.87
C GLY A 453 1.34 -30.49 -6.35
N SER A 454 2.55 -30.66 -5.82
CA SER A 454 2.87 -30.43 -4.40
C SER A 454 3.21 -28.96 -4.14
N TYR A 455 3.15 -28.51 -2.88
CA TYR A 455 3.51 -27.14 -2.51
C TYR A 455 4.96 -26.81 -2.92
N GLY A 456 5.11 -25.92 -3.91
CA GLY A 456 6.39 -25.61 -4.57
C GLY A 456 6.52 -26.13 -6.02
N GLY A 457 5.61 -26.97 -6.49
CA GLY A 457 5.58 -27.54 -7.84
C GLY A 457 4.21 -27.37 -8.52
N VAL A 458 3.43 -26.36 -8.13
CA VAL A 458 2.11 -26.06 -8.71
C VAL A 458 2.19 -24.92 -9.73
N GLU A 459 1.24 -24.86 -10.65
CA GLU A 459 1.06 -23.71 -11.53
C GLU A 459 0.90 -22.41 -10.72
N GLY A 460 1.52 -21.32 -11.18
CA GLY A 460 1.47 -20.02 -10.53
C GLY A 460 2.62 -19.79 -9.54
N VAL A 461 2.36 -18.99 -8.51
CA VAL A 461 3.40 -18.56 -7.56
C VAL A 461 3.68 -19.65 -6.53
N ASN A 462 4.96 -20.01 -6.41
CA ASN A 462 5.48 -21.01 -5.48
C ASN A 462 6.46 -20.35 -4.50
N SER A 463 6.44 -20.80 -3.25
CA SER A 463 7.26 -20.23 -2.18
C SER A 463 7.91 -21.31 -1.35
N ILE A 464 9.22 -21.25 -1.18
CA ILE A 464 10.01 -22.23 -0.44
C ILE A 464 10.78 -21.53 0.67
N PRO A 465 10.42 -21.77 1.95
CA PRO A 465 11.17 -21.21 3.05
C PRO A 465 12.55 -21.86 3.13
N TRP A 466 13.55 -21.07 3.47
CA TRP A 466 14.90 -21.50 3.81
C TRP A 466 15.38 -20.72 5.04
N ASP A 467 15.69 -21.43 6.12
CA ASP A 467 16.13 -20.84 7.39
C ASP A 467 17.62 -20.48 7.41
N GLY A 468 18.32 -20.68 6.30
CA GLY A 468 19.76 -20.49 6.19
C GLY A 468 20.58 -21.70 6.65
N ARG A 469 19.98 -22.89 6.86
CA ARG A 469 20.75 -24.12 7.12
C ARG A 469 21.21 -24.80 5.83
N ASN A 470 22.42 -25.34 5.86
CA ASN A 470 22.91 -26.24 4.83
C ASN A 470 22.35 -27.67 5.00
N MET A 471 22.72 -28.58 4.10
CA MET A 471 22.32 -30.00 4.15
C MET A 471 22.86 -30.78 5.38
N HIS A 472 23.77 -30.20 6.17
CA HIS A 472 24.26 -30.75 7.43
C HIS A 472 23.55 -30.16 8.65
N GLY A 473 22.52 -29.32 8.44
CA GLY A 473 21.77 -28.67 9.51
C GLY A 473 22.51 -27.50 10.18
N THR A 474 23.65 -27.05 9.65
CA THR A 474 24.40 -25.90 10.18
C THR A 474 24.02 -24.62 9.45
N PHE A 475 23.93 -23.50 10.17
CA PHE A 475 23.73 -22.20 9.53
C PHE A 475 24.89 -21.84 8.60
N VAL A 476 24.55 -21.27 7.46
CA VAL A 476 25.52 -20.80 6.47
C VAL A 476 26.14 -19.48 6.92
N GLU A 477 27.36 -19.21 6.46
CA GLU A 477 28.08 -17.98 6.77
C GLU A 477 27.48 -16.78 6.04
N SER A 478 27.69 -15.57 6.59
CA SER A 478 27.37 -14.31 5.90
C SER A 478 28.09 -14.25 4.55
N GLY A 479 27.38 -13.87 3.49
CA GLY A 479 27.94 -13.90 2.15
C GLY A 479 26.89 -13.96 1.04
N GLY A 480 27.38 -14.06 -0.21
CA GLY A 480 26.54 -14.24 -1.38
C GLY A 480 26.35 -15.71 -1.74
N TYR A 481 25.14 -16.06 -2.17
CA TYR A 481 24.75 -17.39 -2.62
C TYR A 481 23.96 -17.29 -3.92
N ILE A 482 23.92 -18.37 -4.69
CA ILE A 482 23.14 -18.49 -5.92
C ILE A 482 22.06 -19.54 -5.71
N CYS A 483 20.81 -19.12 -5.74
CA CYS A 483 19.68 -20.05 -5.79
C CYS A 483 19.34 -20.37 -7.25
N VAL A 484 19.12 -21.64 -7.53
CA VAL A 484 18.74 -22.18 -8.83
C VAL A 484 17.48 -23.01 -8.67
N VAL A 485 16.49 -22.77 -9.51
CA VAL A 485 15.27 -23.58 -9.59
C VAL A 485 15.19 -24.19 -10.98
N ASP A 486 15.13 -25.51 -11.03
CA ASP A 486 14.90 -26.26 -12.27
C ASP A 486 13.49 -26.83 -12.25
N SER A 487 12.69 -26.51 -13.27
CA SER A 487 11.31 -26.97 -13.37
C SER A 487 10.83 -26.91 -14.83
N ALA A 488 10.11 -27.93 -15.30
CA ALA A 488 9.58 -28.02 -16.67
C ALA A 488 10.61 -27.67 -17.77
N GLY A 489 11.87 -28.11 -17.62
CA GLY A 489 12.96 -27.80 -18.55
C GLY A 489 13.48 -26.35 -18.53
N LYS A 490 12.90 -25.48 -17.69
CA LYS A 490 13.37 -24.11 -17.44
C LYS A 490 14.29 -24.08 -16.23
N ARG A 491 15.29 -23.18 -16.27
CA ARG A 491 16.20 -22.91 -15.16
C ARG A 491 16.14 -21.44 -14.77
N LEU A 492 15.73 -21.17 -13.54
CA LEU A 492 15.66 -19.85 -12.94
C LEU A 492 16.83 -19.67 -11.98
N LYS A 493 17.34 -18.44 -11.84
CA LYS A 493 18.42 -18.13 -10.90
C LYS A 493 18.19 -16.79 -10.20
N THR A 494 18.49 -16.74 -8.89
CA THR A 494 18.56 -15.49 -8.13
C THR A 494 19.78 -15.47 -7.21
N LYS A 495 20.24 -14.27 -6.86
CA LYS A 495 21.26 -14.07 -5.83
C LYS A 495 20.59 -13.97 -4.46
N VAL A 496 21.12 -14.71 -3.50
CA VAL A 496 20.69 -14.67 -2.10
C VAL A 496 21.84 -14.09 -1.27
N ALA A 497 21.59 -13.01 -0.55
CA ALA A 497 22.54 -12.42 0.38
C ALA A 497 22.20 -12.81 1.82
N VAL A 498 23.21 -13.25 2.56
CA VAL A 498 23.14 -13.61 3.98
C VAL A 498 23.96 -12.59 4.76
N ARG A 499 23.36 -12.02 5.82
CA ARG A 499 23.99 -11.03 6.69
C ARG A 499 24.42 -11.64 8.01
#